data_AF-A0A1M6LKC6-F1
#
_entry.id   AF-A0A1M6LKC6-F1
#
_cell.length_a   1.000
_cell.length_b   1.000
_cell.length_c   1.000
_cell.angle_alpha   90.00
_cell.angle_beta   90.00
_cell.angle_gamma   90.00
#
_symmetry.space_group_name_H-M   'P 1'
#
loop_
_entity.id
_entity.type
_entity.pdbx_description
1 polymer ?
#
loop_
_entity_poly.entity_id
_entity_poly.type
_entity_poly.pdbx_seq_one_letter_code
_entity_poly.pdbx_strand_id
1 'polypeptide(L)'
;MKFSLRRLILCCLILVLISSPAAFAARAANLDEIGVKLKALGLLIGDPNGNMRFGDNITRAEFTAVAVRMIGKEAEALTRKGPTKFKDVDRTHWSTGHINVSVENNLITGYPDNTFKVQRNITHAEVLTILVNALGYKNDVKGTNWPNNFIDKANELGITKDMTIKASSPATRGEVARMLNNSLTIPIK
;
A
#
# COMPACT_ATOMS: atom_id res chain seq x y z
N MET A 1 -8.60 -32.88 65.23
CA MET A 1 -8.29 -33.23 63.83
C MET A 1 -9.49 -33.93 63.21
N LYS A 2 -10.29 -33.22 62.40
CA LYS A 2 -11.23 -33.67 61.34
C LYS A 2 -12.21 -32.53 61.03
N PHE A 3 -11.83 -31.67 60.09
CA PHE A 3 -12.72 -30.65 59.53
C PHE A 3 -13.51 -31.27 58.37
N SER A 4 -14.84 -31.33 58.47
CA SER A 4 -15.70 -31.77 57.37
C SER A 4 -16.25 -30.58 56.59
N LEU A 5 -15.79 -30.51 55.35
CA LEU A 5 -16.29 -29.81 54.17
C LEU A 5 -17.83 -29.72 54.10
N ARG A 6 -18.41 -28.52 53.97
CA ARG A 6 -19.69 -28.24 53.28
C ARG A 6 -20.02 -26.73 53.23
N ARG A 7 -20.37 -26.26 52.02
CA ARG A 7 -20.94 -24.94 51.62
C ARG A 7 -19.88 -23.82 51.46
N LEU A 8 -19.28 -23.57 50.29
CA LEU A 8 -19.81 -23.20 48.97
C LEU A 8 -20.61 -21.88 48.96
N ILE A 9 -19.93 -20.74 49.10
CA ILE A 9 -20.36 -19.44 48.55
C ILE A 9 -19.10 -18.72 48.05
N LEU A 10 -18.86 -18.82 46.74
CA LEU A 10 -17.80 -18.16 45.97
C LEU A 10 -18.39 -16.84 45.44
N CYS A 11 -18.23 -15.74 46.19
CA CYS A 11 -18.68 -14.40 45.79
C CYS A 11 -17.53 -13.61 45.14
N CYS A 12 -17.52 -13.62 43.81
CA CYS A 12 -17.40 -12.46 42.92
C CYS A 12 -16.49 -11.27 43.31
N LEU A 13 -15.16 -11.40 43.16
CA LEU A 13 -14.30 -10.22 42.94
C LEU A 13 -13.00 -10.57 42.20
N ILE A 14 -13.12 -11.29 41.08
CA ILE A 14 -12.11 -11.21 40.03
C ILE A 14 -12.51 -10.01 39.18
N LEU A 15 -11.85 -8.88 39.46
CA LEU A 15 -11.85 -7.69 38.61
C LEU A 15 -11.06 -8.07 37.35
N VAL A 16 -11.71 -8.84 36.45
CA VAL A 16 -11.25 -8.99 35.08
C VAL A 16 -11.45 -7.62 34.46
N LEU A 17 -10.39 -6.83 34.40
CA LEU A 17 -10.27 -5.74 33.45
C LEU A 17 -10.54 -6.36 32.08
N ILE A 18 -11.76 -6.20 31.61
CA ILE A 18 -12.15 -6.43 30.22
C ILE A 18 -11.36 -5.38 29.43
N SER A 19 -10.11 -5.70 29.07
CA SER A 19 -9.41 -5.05 27.98
C SER A 19 -10.23 -5.35 26.75
N SER A 20 -11.19 -4.46 26.50
CA SER A 20 -12.22 -4.66 25.50
C SER A 20 -11.57 -4.93 24.14
N PRO A 21 -11.83 -6.09 23.51
CA PRO A 21 -11.32 -6.41 22.17
C PRO A 21 -11.73 -5.38 21.10
N ALA A 22 -12.73 -4.55 21.41
CA ALA A 22 -13.22 -3.47 20.58
C ALA A 22 -12.12 -2.48 20.11
N ALA A 23 -11.09 -2.22 20.92
CA ALA A 23 -10.03 -1.27 20.57
C ALA A 23 -9.04 -1.82 19.52
N PHE A 24 -8.92 -3.13 19.37
CA PHE A 24 -8.10 -3.77 18.33
C PHE A 24 -8.90 -4.01 17.04
N ALA A 25 -10.19 -4.35 17.19
CA ALA A 25 -11.12 -4.56 16.08
C ALA A 25 -11.48 -3.27 15.32
N ALA A 26 -11.44 -2.10 15.97
CA ALA A 26 -11.73 -0.81 15.34
C ALA A 26 -10.54 -0.17 14.58
N ARG A 27 -9.30 -0.58 14.86
CA ARG A 27 -8.09 0.15 14.40
C ARG A 27 -7.58 -0.28 13.02
N ALA A 28 -7.86 -1.51 12.63
CA ALA A 28 -7.82 -1.93 11.24
C ALA A 28 -9.23 -1.73 10.67
N ALA A 29 -9.46 -0.72 9.83
CA ALA A 29 -10.50 -0.88 8.82
C ALA A 29 -10.31 -2.28 8.19
N ASN A 30 -11.39 -3.07 8.13
CA ASN A 30 -11.31 -4.48 7.75
C ASN A 30 -10.61 -4.55 6.38
N LEU A 31 -9.45 -5.22 6.29
CA LEU A 31 -8.69 -5.29 5.04
C LEU A 31 -9.54 -5.85 3.91
N ASP A 32 -10.48 -6.73 4.23
CA ASP A 32 -11.44 -7.27 3.26
C ASP A 32 -12.36 -6.18 2.71
N GLU A 33 -12.87 -5.29 3.57
CA GLU A 33 -13.70 -4.15 3.14
C GLU A 33 -12.91 -3.17 2.28
N ILE A 34 -11.67 -2.86 2.68
CA ILE A 34 -10.74 -2.07 1.87
C ILE A 34 -10.53 -2.75 0.51
N GLY A 35 -10.31 -4.06 0.50
CA GLY A 35 -10.15 -4.86 -0.72
C GLY A 35 -11.33 -4.77 -1.65
N VAL A 36 -12.54 -4.97 -1.11
CA VAL A 36 -13.80 -4.85 -1.86
C VAL A 36 -13.93 -3.45 -2.46
N LYS A 37 -13.67 -2.40 -1.67
CA LYS A 37 -13.72 -1.01 -2.13
C LYS A 37 -12.71 -0.73 -3.24
N LEU A 38 -11.44 -1.08 -3.04
CA LEU A 38 -10.39 -0.83 -4.04
C LEU A 38 -10.59 -1.64 -5.32
N LYS A 39 -11.14 -2.86 -5.22
CA LYS A 39 -11.53 -3.67 -6.36
C LYS A 39 -12.69 -3.04 -7.12
N ALA A 40 -13.73 -2.56 -6.42
CA ALA A 40 -14.87 -1.87 -7.03
C ALA A 40 -14.44 -0.59 -7.77
N LEU A 41 -13.45 0.14 -7.24
CA LEU A 41 -12.83 1.29 -7.91
C LEU A 41 -11.85 0.90 -9.03
N GLY A 42 -11.57 -0.38 -9.22
CA GLY A 42 -10.61 -0.88 -10.21
C GLY A 42 -9.14 -0.59 -9.86
N LEU A 43 -8.83 -0.09 -8.66
CA LEU A 43 -7.47 0.34 -8.31
C LEU A 43 -6.56 -0.84 -7.98
N LEU A 44 -7.04 -1.75 -7.12
CA LEU A 44 -6.31 -2.96 -6.73
C LEU A 44 -7.07 -4.19 -7.22
N ILE A 45 -6.43 -4.95 -8.11
CA ILE A 45 -7.02 -6.13 -8.73
C ILE A 45 -6.46 -7.37 -8.02
N GLY A 46 -7.35 -8.29 -7.64
CA GLY A 46 -7.00 -9.59 -7.07
C GLY A 46 -6.49 -10.58 -8.13
N ASP A 47 -6.20 -11.80 -7.71
CA ASP A 47 -5.88 -12.90 -8.62
C ASP A 47 -7.13 -13.35 -9.43
N PRO A 48 -7.01 -14.28 -10.38
CA PRO A 48 -8.15 -14.74 -11.18
C PRO A 48 -9.31 -15.33 -10.36
N ASN A 49 -9.05 -15.79 -9.13
CA ASN A 49 -10.07 -16.30 -8.21
C ASN A 49 -10.69 -15.17 -7.36
N GLY A 50 -10.24 -13.93 -7.56
CA GLY A 50 -10.70 -12.76 -6.84
C GLY A 50 -10.05 -12.55 -5.47
N ASN A 51 -9.05 -13.36 -5.09
CA ASN A 51 -8.35 -13.19 -3.82
C ASN A 51 -7.40 -11.98 -3.91
N MET A 52 -7.45 -11.11 -2.89
CA MET A 52 -6.62 -9.91 -2.83
C MET A 52 -5.17 -10.21 -2.44
N ARG A 53 -4.88 -11.39 -1.88
CA ARG A 53 -3.54 -11.87 -1.50
C ARG A 53 -2.79 -10.89 -0.59
N PHE A 54 -3.47 -10.37 0.44
CA PHE A 54 -2.95 -9.28 1.25
C PHE A 54 -1.62 -9.57 1.96
N GLY A 55 -1.31 -10.83 2.25
CA GLY A 55 -0.05 -11.23 2.89
C GLY A 55 1.15 -11.26 1.94
N ASP A 56 0.93 -11.21 0.63
CA ASP A 56 2.01 -11.30 -0.35
C ASP A 56 2.67 -9.94 -0.55
N ASN A 57 3.98 -9.95 -0.81
CA ASN A 57 4.66 -8.76 -1.31
C ASN A 57 4.19 -8.42 -2.71
N ILE A 58 4.05 -7.13 -3.00
CA ILE A 58 3.69 -6.64 -4.32
C ILE A 58 4.94 -6.30 -5.13
N THR A 59 4.96 -6.69 -6.39
CA THR A 59 6.06 -6.36 -7.31
C THR A 59 5.98 -4.88 -7.72
N ARG A 60 7.13 -4.34 -8.13
CA ARG A 60 7.19 -2.98 -8.65
C ARG A 60 6.31 -2.80 -9.89
N ALA A 61 6.24 -3.79 -10.78
CA ALA A 61 5.38 -3.74 -11.96
C ALA A 61 3.88 -3.68 -11.58
N GLU A 62 3.43 -4.52 -10.65
CA GLU A 62 2.04 -4.50 -10.18
C GLU A 62 1.67 -3.17 -9.54
N PHE A 63 2.51 -2.65 -8.64
CA PHE A 63 2.23 -1.38 -8.00
C PHE A 63 2.26 -0.19 -8.98
N THR A 64 3.08 -0.27 -10.03
CA THR A 64 3.08 0.71 -11.11
C THR A 64 1.74 0.75 -11.85
N ALA A 65 1.15 -0.42 -12.10
CA ALA A 65 -0.19 -0.49 -12.68
C ALA A 65 -1.25 0.12 -11.76
N VAL A 66 -1.17 -0.15 -10.45
CA VAL A 66 -2.03 0.49 -9.45
C VAL A 66 -1.92 2.02 -9.50
N ALA A 67 -0.70 2.56 -9.55
CA ALA A 67 -0.47 4.00 -9.59
C ALA A 67 -1.03 4.66 -10.86
N VAL A 68 -0.91 3.99 -12.02
CA VAL A 68 -1.52 4.44 -13.28
C VAL A 68 -3.04 4.47 -13.19
N ARG A 69 -3.66 3.45 -12.56
CA ARG A 69 -5.12 3.44 -12.33
C ARG A 69 -5.55 4.55 -11.39
N MET A 70 -4.76 4.84 -10.36
CA MET A 70 -5.04 5.92 -9.41
C MET A 70 -5.10 7.29 -10.09
N ILE A 71 -4.29 7.53 -11.13
CA ILE A 71 -4.33 8.78 -11.91
C ILE A 71 -5.26 8.71 -13.13
N GLY A 72 -6.11 7.68 -13.24
CA GLY A 72 -7.10 7.55 -14.31
C GLY A 72 -6.54 7.23 -15.70
N LYS A 73 -5.30 6.73 -15.82
CA LYS A 73 -4.60 6.54 -17.10
C LYS A 73 -4.50 5.08 -17.57
N GLU A 74 -5.34 4.19 -17.06
CA GLU A 74 -5.29 2.77 -17.44
C GLU A 74 -5.51 2.54 -18.94
N ALA A 75 -6.51 3.21 -19.53
CA ALA A 75 -6.79 3.09 -20.97
C ALA A 75 -5.58 3.52 -21.82
N GLU A 76 -4.92 4.61 -21.44
CA GLU A 76 -3.71 5.09 -22.11
C GLU A 76 -2.57 4.07 -21.99
N ALA A 77 -2.36 3.49 -20.79
CA ALA A 77 -1.34 2.48 -20.57
C ALA A 77 -1.57 1.23 -21.42
N LEU A 78 -2.82 0.78 -21.57
CA LEU A 78 -3.15 -0.39 -22.39
C LEU A 78 -2.84 -0.19 -23.88
N THR A 79 -2.89 1.04 -24.39
CA THR A 79 -2.55 1.37 -25.79
C THR A 79 -1.08 1.70 -26.00
N ARG A 80 -0.31 1.96 -24.94
CA ARG A 80 1.11 2.38 -25.00
C ARG A 80 2.12 1.25 -24.77
N LYS A 81 1.72 0.02 -25.07
CA LYS A 81 2.64 -1.13 -25.08
C LYS A 81 3.77 -0.89 -26.07
N GLY A 82 4.97 -1.36 -25.74
CA GLY A 82 6.15 -1.16 -26.59
C GLY A 82 7.45 -1.07 -25.78
N PRO A 83 8.56 -0.70 -26.43
CA PRO A 83 9.83 -0.54 -25.73
C PRO A 83 9.73 0.52 -24.63
N THR A 84 10.39 0.26 -23.51
CA THR A 84 10.61 1.26 -22.46
C THR A 84 12.03 1.81 -22.56
N LYS A 85 12.34 2.89 -21.83
CA LYS A 85 13.72 3.39 -21.70
C LYS A 85 14.64 2.49 -20.87
N PHE A 86 14.10 1.46 -20.20
CA PHE A 86 14.84 0.61 -19.27
C PHE A 86 15.34 -0.65 -19.96
N LYS A 87 16.62 -0.97 -19.74
CA LYS A 87 17.31 -2.06 -20.45
C LYS A 87 16.91 -3.47 -19.99
N ASP A 88 16.35 -3.59 -18.79
CA ASP A 88 15.97 -4.86 -18.15
C ASP A 88 14.47 -5.18 -18.31
N VAL A 89 13.73 -4.39 -19.09
CA VAL A 89 12.31 -4.61 -19.34
C VAL A 89 12.15 -5.22 -20.73
N ASP A 90 11.70 -6.47 -20.76
CA ASP A 90 11.34 -7.13 -22.01
C ASP A 90 10.24 -6.34 -22.75
N ARG A 91 10.38 -6.18 -24.08
CA ARG A 91 9.48 -5.39 -24.92
C ARG A 91 8.04 -5.94 -24.95
N THR A 92 7.88 -7.22 -24.65
CA THR A 92 6.59 -7.93 -24.58
C THR A 92 6.04 -8.01 -23.15
N HIS A 93 6.78 -7.51 -22.15
CA HIS A 93 6.31 -7.52 -20.76
C HIS A 93 5.00 -6.73 -20.64
N TRP A 94 4.02 -7.30 -19.92
CA TRP A 94 2.66 -6.75 -19.83
C TRP A 94 2.63 -5.32 -19.29
N SER A 95 3.57 -4.97 -18.42
CA SER A 95 3.64 -3.68 -17.74
C SER A 95 4.32 -2.57 -18.54
N THR A 96 4.79 -2.84 -19.77
CA THR A 96 5.52 -1.85 -20.59
C THR A 96 4.73 -0.54 -20.75
N GLY A 97 3.43 -0.64 -21.04
CA GLY A 97 2.55 0.51 -21.14
C GLY A 97 2.40 1.28 -19.83
N HIS A 98 2.18 0.58 -18.72
CA HIS A 98 2.11 1.19 -17.38
C HIS A 98 3.42 1.89 -16.99
N ILE A 99 4.56 1.30 -17.33
CA ILE A 99 5.88 1.87 -17.09
C ILE A 99 6.05 3.16 -17.90
N ASN A 100 5.73 3.14 -19.19
CA ASN A 100 5.84 4.30 -20.07
C ASN A 100 4.97 5.47 -19.59
N VAL A 101 3.70 5.21 -19.25
CA VAL A 101 2.80 6.21 -18.68
C VAL A 101 3.32 6.74 -17.34
N SER A 102 3.83 5.87 -16.47
CA SER A 102 4.36 6.29 -15.16
C SER A 102 5.58 7.19 -15.25
N VAL A 103 6.45 6.94 -16.23
CA VAL A 103 7.63 7.78 -16.49
C VAL A 103 7.20 9.16 -17.00
N GLU A 104 6.28 9.19 -17.97
CA GLU A 104 5.80 10.45 -18.56
C GLU A 104 5.07 11.32 -17.55
N ASN A 105 4.30 10.72 -16.65
CA ASN A 105 3.56 11.42 -15.61
C ASN A 105 4.40 11.65 -14.34
N ASN A 106 5.73 11.47 -14.41
CA ASN A 106 6.65 11.72 -13.30
C ASN A 106 6.35 10.92 -12.02
N LEU A 107 5.65 9.80 -12.13
CA LEU A 107 5.33 8.93 -10.99
C LEU A 107 6.57 8.15 -10.57
N ILE A 108 7.33 7.63 -11.55
CA ILE A 108 8.48 6.75 -11.35
C ILE A 108 9.61 7.13 -12.32
N THR A 109 10.85 7.19 -11.83
CA THR A 109 12.03 7.54 -12.65
C THR A 109 12.86 6.32 -13.07
N GLY A 110 12.87 5.25 -12.27
CA GLY A 110 13.72 4.06 -12.40
C GLY A 110 14.99 4.14 -11.54
N TYR A 111 15.96 3.26 -11.78
CA TYR A 111 17.23 3.25 -11.04
C TYR A 111 18.35 3.95 -11.84
N PRO A 112 19.43 4.42 -11.16
CA PRO A 112 20.57 5.08 -11.83
C PRO A 112 21.30 4.20 -12.86
N ASP A 113 21.19 2.88 -12.76
CA ASP A 113 21.77 1.90 -13.68
C ASP A 113 20.93 1.66 -14.96
N ASN A 114 19.93 2.52 -15.19
CA ASN A 114 18.93 2.42 -16.27
C ASN A 114 18.07 1.15 -16.22
N THR A 115 17.80 0.64 -15.00
CA THR A 115 16.89 -0.50 -14.79
C THR A 115 15.56 -0.09 -14.16
N PHE A 116 14.56 -0.94 -14.31
CA PHE A 116 13.25 -0.84 -13.66
C PHE A 116 13.02 -1.90 -12.58
N LYS A 117 13.51 -3.14 -12.81
CA LYS A 117 13.37 -4.30 -11.92
C LYS A 117 11.92 -4.73 -11.71
N VAL A 118 11.24 -5.10 -12.81
CA VAL A 118 9.79 -5.41 -12.84
C VAL A 118 9.33 -6.45 -11.81
N GLN A 119 10.14 -7.49 -11.56
CA GLN A 119 9.83 -8.57 -10.62
C GLN A 119 10.27 -8.30 -9.17
N ARG A 120 10.98 -7.19 -8.92
CA ARG A 120 11.44 -6.87 -7.57
C ARG A 120 10.26 -6.38 -6.74
N ASN A 121 10.13 -6.88 -5.52
CA ASN A 121 9.17 -6.36 -4.56
C ASN A 121 9.45 -4.90 -4.24
N ILE A 122 8.43 -4.06 -4.31
CA ILE A 122 8.56 -2.63 -4.04
C ILE A 122 8.67 -2.36 -2.54
N THR A 123 9.46 -1.38 -2.12
CA THR A 123 9.57 -1.02 -0.70
C THR A 123 8.52 -0.01 -0.27
N HIS A 124 8.30 0.13 1.04
CA HIS A 124 7.42 1.17 1.58
C HIS A 124 7.80 2.58 1.10
N ALA A 125 9.08 2.93 1.15
CA ALA A 125 9.54 4.25 0.70
C ALA A 125 9.18 4.53 -0.76
N GLU A 126 9.30 3.54 -1.63
CA GLU A 126 8.98 3.68 -3.05
C GLU A 126 7.47 3.78 -3.29
N VAL A 127 6.65 2.98 -2.58
CA VAL A 127 5.18 3.10 -2.60
C VAL A 127 4.77 4.51 -2.21
N LEU A 128 5.26 5.02 -1.07
CA LEU A 128 4.91 6.36 -0.59
C LEU A 128 5.37 7.46 -1.55
N THR A 129 6.58 7.33 -2.12
CA THR A 129 7.08 8.25 -3.15
C THR A 129 6.11 8.37 -4.32
N ILE A 130 5.65 7.23 -4.83
CA ILE A 130 4.76 7.18 -5.99
C ILE A 130 3.37 7.71 -5.64
N LEU A 131 2.82 7.39 -4.46
CA LEU A 131 1.51 7.91 -4.03
C LEU A 131 1.54 9.43 -3.86
N VAL A 132 2.59 9.98 -3.24
CA VAL A 132 2.79 11.43 -3.12
C VAL A 132 2.85 12.09 -4.51
N ASN A 133 3.56 11.47 -5.45
CA ASN A 133 3.61 11.97 -6.83
C ASN A 133 2.26 11.88 -7.53
N ALA A 134 1.54 10.76 -7.39
CA ALA A 134 0.23 10.52 -8.00
C ALA A 134 -0.84 11.50 -7.50
N LEU A 135 -0.74 11.95 -6.25
CA LEU A 135 -1.62 12.96 -5.67
C LEU A 135 -1.25 14.40 -6.06
N GLY A 136 -0.16 14.63 -6.79
CA GLY A 136 0.27 15.95 -7.24
C GLY A 136 1.20 16.70 -6.27
N TYR A 137 1.60 16.09 -5.14
CA TYR A 137 2.36 16.75 -4.08
C TYR A 137 3.88 16.70 -4.25
N LYS A 138 4.39 16.21 -5.39
CA LYS A 138 5.84 16.10 -5.67
C LYS A 138 6.59 17.41 -5.39
N ASN A 139 6.03 18.54 -5.82
CA ASN A 139 6.67 19.86 -5.68
C ASN A 139 6.56 20.43 -4.25
N ASP A 140 5.74 19.83 -3.39
CA ASP A 140 5.61 20.21 -1.98
C ASP A 140 6.53 19.41 -1.06
N VAL A 141 7.25 18.42 -1.61
CA VAL A 141 8.26 17.64 -0.89
C VAL A 141 9.48 18.52 -0.66
N LYS A 142 9.84 18.74 0.61
CA LYS A 142 10.95 19.61 1.00
C LYS A 142 12.25 18.82 1.12
N GLY A 143 13.36 19.41 0.68
CA GLY A 143 14.69 18.80 0.79
C GLY A 143 14.95 17.68 -0.23
N THR A 144 16.18 17.16 -0.22
CA THR A 144 16.68 16.17 -1.21
C THR A 144 17.06 14.82 -0.58
N ASN A 145 16.79 14.65 0.72
CA ASN A 145 17.12 13.47 1.53
C ASN A 145 16.11 12.32 1.32
N TRP A 146 16.08 11.76 0.10
CA TRP A 146 15.30 10.56 -0.16
C TRP A 146 15.83 9.37 0.67
N PRO A 147 14.95 8.54 1.29
CA PRO A 147 13.49 8.56 1.17
C PRO A 147 12.75 9.40 2.22
N ASN A 148 13.44 9.94 3.22
CA ASN A 148 12.80 10.52 4.41
C ASN A 148 11.86 11.68 4.08
N ASN A 149 12.25 12.58 3.17
CA ASN A 149 11.39 13.70 2.75
C ASN A 149 10.02 13.25 2.16
N PHE A 150 10.00 12.17 1.40
CA PHE A 150 8.75 11.61 0.87
C PHE A 150 7.94 10.88 1.94
N ILE A 151 8.60 10.20 2.88
CA ILE A 151 7.93 9.58 4.02
C ILE A 151 7.29 10.66 4.90
N ASP A 152 8.00 11.74 5.19
CA ASP A 152 7.50 12.87 5.97
C ASP A 152 6.29 13.52 5.30
N LYS A 153 6.37 13.76 3.98
CA LYS A 153 5.22 14.27 3.22
C LYS A 153 4.05 13.29 3.25
N ALA A 154 4.29 11.99 3.10
CA ALA A 154 3.24 10.98 3.16
C ALA A 154 2.58 10.90 4.55
N ASN A 155 3.36 11.09 5.62
CA ASN A 155 2.86 11.20 7.00
C ASN A 155 1.99 12.45 7.17
N GLU A 156 2.45 13.61 6.68
CA GLU A 156 1.71 14.89 6.71
C GLU A 156 0.36 14.78 6.00
N LEU A 157 0.34 14.13 4.84
CA LEU A 157 -0.88 13.92 4.05
C LEU A 157 -1.81 12.83 4.65
N GLY A 158 -1.34 12.05 5.63
CA GLY A 158 -2.11 10.98 6.25
C GLY A 158 -2.14 9.67 5.44
N ILE A 159 -1.29 9.49 4.43
CA ILE A 159 -1.17 8.25 3.64
C ILE A 159 -0.82 7.06 4.54
N THR A 160 0.02 7.30 5.56
CA THR A 160 0.55 6.30 6.48
C THR A 160 -0.26 6.16 7.78
N LYS A 161 -1.44 6.78 7.84
CA LYS A 161 -2.31 6.77 9.03
C LYS A 161 -2.55 5.33 9.52
N ASP A 162 -2.35 5.12 10.81
CA ASP A 162 -2.48 3.83 11.51
C ASP A 162 -1.52 2.72 11.01
N MET A 163 -0.37 3.10 10.45
CA MET A 163 0.66 2.16 9.96
C MET A 163 2.03 2.42 10.59
N THR A 164 2.82 1.34 10.73
CA THR A 164 4.25 1.43 11.05
C THR A 164 5.06 1.27 9.76
N ILE A 165 5.72 2.34 9.32
CA ILE A 165 6.48 2.34 8.06
C ILE A 165 7.90 1.86 8.28
N LYS A 166 8.32 0.87 7.47
CA LYS A 166 9.72 0.40 7.40
C LYS A 166 10.26 0.70 6.01
N ALA A 167 10.93 1.84 5.84
CA ALA A 167 11.27 2.45 4.55
C ALA A 167 11.82 1.45 3.50
N SER A 168 12.79 0.62 3.89
CA SER A 168 13.49 -0.31 2.98
C SER A 168 12.86 -1.70 2.92
N SER A 169 11.86 -2.00 3.74
CA SER A 169 11.19 -3.31 3.73
C SER A 169 10.26 -3.42 2.52
N PRO A 170 10.16 -4.61 1.88
CA PRO A 170 9.13 -4.90 0.90
C PRO A 170 7.74 -4.61 1.47
N ALA A 171 6.87 -4.00 0.66
CA ALA A 171 5.49 -3.74 1.02
C ALA A 171 4.60 -4.93 0.61
N THR A 172 3.75 -5.35 1.53
CA THR A 172 2.68 -6.31 1.25
C THR A 172 1.54 -5.66 0.49
N ARG A 173 0.74 -6.47 -0.21
CA ARG A 173 -0.49 -6.03 -0.88
C ARG A 173 -1.49 -5.44 0.12
N GLY A 174 -1.52 -5.94 1.35
CA GLY A 174 -2.34 -5.41 2.44
C GLY A 174 -1.88 -4.04 2.92
N GLU A 175 -0.58 -3.83 3.10
CA GLU A 175 -0.02 -2.50 3.43
C GLU A 175 -0.30 -1.49 2.32
N VAL A 176 -0.09 -1.89 1.06
CA VAL A 176 -0.45 -1.06 -0.11
C VAL A 176 -1.94 -0.74 -0.13
N ALA A 177 -2.82 -1.70 0.16
CA ALA A 177 -4.26 -1.47 0.20
C ALA A 177 -4.64 -0.42 1.25
N ARG A 178 -4.02 -0.44 2.44
CA ARG A 178 -4.23 0.59 3.46
C ARG A 178 -3.74 1.97 3.00
N MET A 179 -2.53 2.04 2.46
CA MET A 179 -1.97 3.30 1.95
C MET A 179 -2.84 3.88 0.82
N LEU A 180 -3.29 3.05 -0.12
CA LEU A 180 -4.21 3.48 -1.19
C LEU A 180 -5.53 3.99 -0.63
N ASN A 181 -6.14 3.26 0.31
CA ASN A 181 -7.41 3.66 0.90
C ASN A 181 -7.31 4.99 1.64
N ASN A 182 -6.20 5.21 2.37
CA ASN A 182 -5.92 6.50 3.00
C ASN A 182 -5.77 7.61 1.94
N SER A 183 -5.08 7.32 0.83
CA SER A 183 -4.92 8.28 -0.27
C SER A 183 -6.24 8.72 -0.91
N LEU A 184 -7.30 7.91 -0.85
CA LEU A 184 -8.60 8.28 -1.42
C LEU A 184 -9.30 9.44 -0.69
N THR A 185 -8.87 9.80 0.52
CA THR A 185 -9.41 10.95 1.25
C THR A 185 -8.57 12.21 1.10
N ILE A 186 -7.48 12.15 0.33
CA ILE A 186 -6.53 13.24 0.16
C ILE A 186 -6.90 14.01 -1.12
N PRO A 187 -7.06 15.35 -1.06
CA PRO A 187 -7.30 16.15 -2.25
C PRO A 187 -6.17 15.97 -3.28
N ILE A 188 -6.53 15.83 -4.55
CA ILE A 188 -5.54 15.85 -5.65
C ILE A 188 -5.16 17.31 -5.91
N LYS A 189 -3.86 17.56 -6.14
CA LYS A 189 -3.31 18.88 -6.48
C LYS A 189 -3.19 19.12 -7.97
#